data_AF-L7LTQ2-F1
#
_entry.id   AF-L7LTQ2-F1
#
_cell.length_a   1.000
_cell.length_b   1.000
_cell.length_c   1.000
_cell.angle_alpha   90.00
_cell.angle_beta   90.00
_cell.angle_gamma   90.00
#
_symmetry.space_group_name_H-M   'P 1'
#
loop_
_entity.id
_entity.type
_entity.pdbx_description
1 polymer ?
#
loop_
_entity_poly.entity_id
_entity_poly.type
_entity_poly.pdbx_seq_one_letter_code
_entity_poly.pdbx_strand_id
1 'polypeptide(L)'
;MEALSYKVLIFFAIIYGSVKDSDGSVKSLFRKQHTVPSTTTATTLRTLNTTDRTNRTSICSQTLEKGPCRARLEYWYYNSTTGNCSIFHYGGCKGNDNRFPTCQDCLEMCTDSSNVTEVCIHLEKEADDNDSWKAATRPTDLNESVLF
;
A
#
# COMPACT_ATOMS: atom_id res chain seq x y z
N MET A 1 45.19 39.06 -10.37
CA MET A 1 43.94 38.84 -9.63
C MET A 1 42.99 38.09 -10.55
N GLU A 2 42.61 36.83 -10.41
CA GLU A 2 43.04 35.71 -9.58
C GLU A 2 42.83 34.46 -10.46
N ALA A 3 43.79 33.54 -10.48
CA ALA A 3 43.58 32.22 -11.07
C ALA A 3 42.75 31.42 -10.06
N LEU A 4 41.43 31.40 -10.24
CA LEU A 4 40.53 30.61 -9.41
C LEU A 4 41.01 29.16 -9.43
N SER A 5 41.46 28.69 -8.27
CA SER A 5 41.99 27.34 -8.07
C SER A 5 41.04 26.33 -8.70
N TYR A 6 41.58 25.35 -9.43
CA TYR A 6 40.79 24.30 -10.07
C TYR A 6 39.86 23.58 -9.08
N LYS A 7 40.21 23.58 -7.78
CA LYS A 7 39.34 23.11 -6.70
C LYS A 7 38.06 23.94 -6.57
N VAL A 8 38.15 25.27 -6.68
CA VAL A 8 37.00 26.19 -6.65
C VAL A 8 36.09 25.96 -7.85
N LEU A 9 36.65 25.80 -9.05
CA LEU A 9 35.85 25.46 -10.24
C LEU A 9 35.19 24.07 -10.13
N ILE A 10 35.87 23.09 -9.55
CA ILE A 10 35.29 21.76 -9.28
C ILE A 10 34.17 21.86 -8.23
N PHE A 11 34.35 22.63 -7.15
CA PHE A 11 33.29 22.87 -6.16
C PHE A 11 32.07 23.54 -6.79
N PHE A 12 32.25 24.55 -7.66
CA PHE A 12 31.14 25.15 -8.41
C PHE A 12 30.48 24.17 -9.38
N ALA A 13 31.24 23.27 -10.02
CA ALA A 13 30.69 22.24 -10.91
C ALA A 13 29.89 21.16 -10.17
N ILE A 14 30.22 20.86 -8.90
CA ILE A 14 29.47 19.89 -8.08
C ILE A 14 28.20 20.54 -7.50
N ILE A 15 28.25 21.82 -7.13
CA ILE A 15 27.10 22.55 -6.55
C ILE A 15 26.08 23.00 -7.61
N TYR A 16 26.54 23.43 -8.80
CA TYR A 16 25.69 23.89 -9.91
C TYR A 16 25.53 22.84 -11.03
N GLY A 17 26.13 21.66 -10.88
CA GLY A 17 26.04 20.55 -11.83
C GLY A 17 24.64 19.97 -11.85
N SER A 18 23.80 20.48 -12.75
CA SER A 18 22.53 19.85 -13.08
C SER A 18 22.80 18.50 -13.74
N VAL A 19 22.39 17.39 -13.12
CA VAL A 19 22.19 16.14 -13.84
C VAL A 19 21.00 16.35 -14.76
N LYS A 20 21.26 16.46 -16.07
CA LYS A 20 20.23 16.45 -17.10
C LYS A 20 20.25 15.08 -17.76
N ASP A 21 19.14 14.36 -17.65
CA ASP A 21 18.86 13.24 -18.54
C ASP A 21 18.74 13.77 -19.98
N SER A 22 19.17 12.97 -20.96
CA SER A 22 19.08 13.30 -22.39
C SER A 22 17.65 13.43 -22.94
N ASP A 23 16.62 13.40 -22.08
CA ASP A 23 15.19 13.49 -22.42
C ASP A 23 14.34 14.28 -21.40
N GLY A 24 14.92 14.83 -20.31
CA GLY A 24 14.17 15.72 -19.41
C GLY A 24 12.90 15.15 -18.73
N SER A 25 12.71 13.83 -18.67
CA SER A 25 11.54 13.20 -18.04
C SER A 25 11.75 12.92 -16.54
N VAL A 26 10.89 13.47 -15.69
CA VAL A 26 10.79 13.10 -14.27
C VAL A 26 10.31 11.65 -14.12
N LYS A 27 11.17 10.74 -13.63
CA LYS A 27 10.75 9.39 -13.24
C LYS A 27 9.93 9.45 -11.96
N SER A 28 8.61 9.45 -12.12
CA SER A 28 7.66 9.20 -11.04
C SER A 28 7.84 7.75 -10.54
N LEU A 29 8.24 7.59 -9.28
CA LEU A 29 8.20 6.31 -8.57
C LEU A 29 6.79 6.01 -8.01
N PHE A 30 5.78 6.80 -8.36
CA PHE A 30 4.40 6.45 -8.09
C PHE A 30 3.91 5.40 -9.09
N ARG A 31 3.56 4.23 -8.54
CA ARG A 31 2.59 3.21 -9.00
C ARG A 31 2.36 3.17 -10.51
N LYS A 32 2.71 2.04 -11.14
CA LYS A 32 2.13 1.63 -12.44
C LYS A 32 0.61 1.83 -12.37
N GLN A 33 0.10 2.90 -12.97
CA GLN A 33 -1.26 2.92 -13.45
C GLN A 33 -1.32 1.84 -14.51
N HIS A 34 -2.11 0.80 -14.25
CA HIS A 34 -2.64 -0.02 -15.32
C HIS A 34 -3.31 0.94 -16.31
N THR A 35 -2.82 0.90 -17.55
CA THR A 35 -3.45 1.50 -18.71
C THR A 35 -4.94 1.13 -18.72
N VAL A 36 -5.79 2.10 -18.42
CA VAL A 36 -7.21 2.05 -18.76
C VAL A 36 -7.27 2.23 -20.28
N PRO A 37 -7.99 1.37 -21.05
CA PRO A 37 -8.20 1.63 -22.46
C PRO A 37 -9.10 2.85 -22.60
N SER A 38 -8.50 4.00 -22.86
CA SER A 38 -9.20 5.18 -23.37
C SER A 38 -9.51 4.94 -24.84
N THR A 39 -10.71 4.43 -25.15
CA THR A 39 -11.29 4.54 -26.49
C THR A 39 -12.45 5.51 -26.44
N THR A 40 -12.17 6.71 -26.91
CA THR A 40 -13.07 7.84 -27.12
C THR A 40 -14.10 7.50 -28.19
N THR A 41 -15.40 7.72 -27.95
CA THR A 41 -16.31 8.48 -28.84
C THR A 41 -17.71 8.62 -28.23
N ALA A 42 -18.13 9.88 -28.04
CA ALA A 42 -19.48 10.45 -27.99
C ALA A 42 -20.59 9.77 -27.13
N THR A 43 -21.06 10.53 -26.14
CA THR A 43 -22.42 10.50 -25.55
C THR A 43 -22.84 9.25 -24.78
N THR A 44 -22.44 9.12 -23.51
CA THR A 44 -23.30 8.47 -22.49
C THR A 44 -22.96 8.94 -21.07
N LEU A 45 -23.38 10.16 -20.72
CA LEU A 45 -23.63 10.50 -19.31
C LEU A 45 -24.86 9.68 -18.88
N ARG A 46 -24.66 8.59 -18.11
CA ARG A 46 -25.60 7.87 -17.21
C ARG A 46 -25.47 6.33 -17.26
N THR A 47 -24.32 5.75 -16.83
CA THR A 47 -24.30 4.36 -16.30
C THR A 47 -23.11 4.04 -15.37
N LEU A 48 -22.69 4.97 -14.51
CA LEU A 48 -21.84 4.64 -13.35
C LEU A 48 -22.78 4.39 -12.17
N ASN A 49 -23.24 3.15 -11.91
CA ASN A 49 -23.76 2.82 -10.56
C ASN A 49 -24.14 1.36 -10.32
N THR A 50 -24.36 0.54 -11.34
CA THR A 50 -24.73 -0.87 -11.08
C THR A 50 -23.50 -1.78 -11.07
N THR A 51 -22.57 -1.60 -12.00
CA THR A 51 -21.40 -2.47 -12.17
C THR A 51 -20.38 -2.34 -11.03
N ASP A 52 -20.16 -1.13 -10.50
CA ASP A 52 -19.23 -0.89 -9.38
C ASP A 52 -19.72 -1.56 -8.10
N ARG A 53 -21.00 -1.38 -7.73
CA ARG A 53 -21.57 -1.99 -6.54
C ARG A 53 -21.62 -3.52 -6.63
N THR A 54 -21.95 -4.07 -7.79
CA THR A 54 -21.92 -5.52 -8.00
C THR A 54 -20.49 -6.06 -7.90
N ASN A 55 -19.49 -5.31 -8.37
CA ASN A 55 -18.09 -5.70 -8.29
C ASN A 55 -17.58 -5.70 -6.84
N ARG A 56 -17.84 -4.62 -6.08
CA ARG A 56 -17.53 -4.56 -4.63
C ARG A 56 -18.13 -5.75 -3.88
N THR A 57 -19.41 -6.01 -4.11
CA THR A 57 -20.11 -7.13 -3.49
C THR A 57 -19.47 -8.47 -3.88
N SER A 58 -19.07 -8.63 -5.14
CA SER A 58 -18.43 -9.85 -5.63
C SER A 58 -17.03 -10.06 -5.07
N ILE A 59 -16.27 -9.01 -4.78
CA ILE A 59 -14.93 -9.09 -4.20
C ILE A 59 -15.05 -9.37 -2.69
N CYS A 60 -15.80 -8.54 -1.97
CA CYS A 60 -15.86 -8.55 -0.51
C CYS A 60 -16.65 -9.75 0.05
N SER A 61 -17.40 -10.48 -0.77
CA SER A 61 -18.06 -11.73 -0.37
C SER A 61 -17.18 -12.97 -0.53
N GLN A 62 -16.03 -12.87 -1.19
CA GLN A 62 -15.11 -13.99 -1.34
C GLN A 62 -14.47 -14.35 0.00
N THR A 63 -14.18 -15.63 0.21
CA THR A 63 -13.43 -16.09 1.37
C THR A 63 -11.96 -15.68 1.28
N LEU A 64 -11.24 -15.63 2.40
CA LEU A 64 -9.78 -15.48 2.33
C LEU A 64 -9.16 -16.67 1.57
N GLU A 65 -8.17 -16.41 0.72
CA GLU A 65 -7.48 -17.47 -0.04
C GLU A 65 -5.96 -17.24 -0.08
N LYS A 66 -5.23 -18.11 0.64
CA LYS A 66 -3.76 -18.03 0.69
C LYS A 66 -3.08 -18.45 -0.61
N GLY A 67 -3.75 -19.26 -1.42
CA GLY A 67 -3.16 -19.91 -2.59
C GLY A 67 -2.17 -21.03 -2.23
N PRO A 68 -1.61 -21.73 -3.23
CA PRO A 68 -0.78 -22.91 -3.03
C PRO A 68 0.70 -22.60 -2.74
N CYS A 69 1.14 -21.37 -2.99
CA CYS A 69 2.52 -20.95 -2.72
C CYS A 69 2.76 -20.75 -1.21
N ARG A 70 4.03 -20.70 -0.79
CA ARG A 70 4.45 -20.74 0.62
C ARG A 70 5.16 -19.49 1.10
N ALA A 71 5.07 -18.37 0.38
CA ALA A 71 5.53 -17.10 0.90
C ALA A 71 4.66 -16.67 2.10
N ARG A 72 5.21 -15.86 2.99
CA ARG A 72 4.50 -15.29 4.14
C ARG A 72 4.34 -13.79 3.91
N LEU A 73 3.41 -13.41 3.01
CA LEU A 73 3.15 -12.01 2.67
C LEU A 73 1.93 -11.51 3.43
N GLU A 74 2.09 -10.46 4.21
CA GLU A 74 1.00 -9.83 4.97
C GLU A 74 0.09 -9.04 4.02
N TYR A 75 -1.21 -9.33 4.07
CA TYR A 75 -2.25 -8.63 3.31
C TYR A 75 -3.51 -8.52 4.17
N TRP A 76 -4.42 -7.65 3.77
CA TRP A 76 -5.73 -7.46 4.37
C TRP A 76 -6.80 -8.16 3.55
N TYR A 77 -7.80 -8.74 4.20
CA TYR A 77 -9.02 -9.21 3.55
C TYR A 77 -10.23 -8.73 4.33
N TYR A 78 -11.36 -8.59 3.65
CA TYR A 78 -12.63 -8.28 4.28
C TYR A 78 -13.25 -9.56 4.84
N ASN A 79 -13.51 -9.55 6.14
CA ASN A 79 -14.22 -10.63 6.82
C ASN A 79 -15.69 -10.24 6.96
N SER A 80 -16.53 -10.83 6.10
CA SER A 80 -17.98 -10.59 6.12
C SER A 80 -18.69 -11.08 7.39
N THR A 81 -18.04 -11.95 8.20
CA THR A 81 -18.59 -12.43 9.47
C THR A 81 -18.44 -11.37 10.56
N THR A 82 -17.28 -10.70 10.63
CA THR A 82 -17.06 -9.60 11.57
C THR A 82 -17.53 -8.26 11.02
N GLY A 83 -17.77 -8.19 9.71
CA GLY A 83 -18.08 -6.95 9.00
C GLY A 83 -16.88 -6.02 8.89
N ASN A 84 -15.66 -6.51 9.09
CA ASN A 84 -14.46 -5.69 9.16
C ASN A 84 -13.26 -6.31 8.43
N CYS A 85 -12.21 -5.53 8.20
CA CYS A 85 -10.98 -5.99 7.58
C CYS A 85 -10.06 -6.67 8.60
N SER A 86 -9.32 -7.68 8.17
CA SER A 86 -8.38 -8.41 9.02
C SER A 86 -7.13 -8.83 8.25
N ILE A 87 -6.01 -8.98 8.95
CA ILE A 87 -4.75 -9.42 8.37
C ILE A 87 -4.79 -10.93 8.08
N PHE A 88 -4.20 -11.34 6.96
CA PHE A 88 -3.89 -12.72 6.66
C PHE A 88 -2.55 -12.85 5.91
N HIS A 89 -2.02 -14.06 5.86
CA HIS A 89 -0.79 -14.37 5.14
C HIS A 89 -1.10 -14.99 3.76
N TYR A 90 -0.79 -14.26 2.69
CA TYR A 90 -0.88 -14.71 1.32
C TYR A 90 0.39 -15.47 0.89
N GLY A 91 0.18 -16.61 0.24
CA GLY A 91 1.21 -17.53 -0.21
C GLY A 91 2.08 -17.01 -1.36
N GLY A 92 1.68 -15.93 -2.03
CA GLY A 92 2.44 -15.30 -3.12
C GLY A 92 2.02 -15.71 -4.53
N CYS A 93 1.09 -16.66 -4.69
CA CYS A 93 0.50 -16.96 -6.00
C CYS A 93 -0.96 -17.42 -5.89
N LYS A 94 -1.73 -17.21 -6.98
CA LYS A 94 -3.17 -17.52 -7.06
C LYS A 94 -3.96 -16.77 -5.98
N GLY A 95 -4.96 -17.41 -5.37
CA GLY A 95 -5.90 -16.72 -4.50
C GLY A 95 -6.97 -15.99 -5.30
N ASN A 96 -7.62 -15.05 -4.62
CA ASN A 96 -8.74 -14.30 -5.15
C ASN A 96 -8.57 -12.79 -4.88
N ASP A 97 -9.62 -12.01 -5.16
CA ASP A 97 -9.55 -10.55 -5.16
C ASP A 97 -9.85 -9.93 -3.79
N ASN A 98 -10.33 -10.71 -2.82
CA ASN A 98 -10.48 -10.26 -1.42
C ASN A 98 -9.10 -10.25 -0.72
N ARG A 99 -8.19 -9.43 -1.26
CA ARG A 99 -6.80 -9.29 -0.84
C ARG A 99 -6.31 -7.88 -1.17
N PHE A 100 -6.08 -7.09 -0.14
CA PHE A 100 -5.73 -5.68 -0.20
C PHE A 100 -4.37 -5.42 0.48
N PRO A 101 -3.54 -4.51 -0.05
CA PRO A 101 -2.21 -4.26 0.52
C PRO A 101 -2.27 -3.45 1.83
N THR A 102 -3.36 -2.72 2.08
CA THR A 102 -3.54 -1.90 3.29
C THR A 102 -4.94 -2.10 3.87
N CYS A 103 -5.09 -1.78 5.17
CA CYS A 103 -6.40 -1.74 5.81
C CYS A 103 -7.34 -0.75 5.13
N GLN A 104 -6.81 0.43 4.77
CA GLN A 104 -7.57 1.49 4.12
C GLN A 104 -8.15 1.03 2.78
N ASP A 105 -7.34 0.40 1.91
CA ASP A 105 -7.82 -0.15 0.64
C ASP A 105 -8.94 -1.18 0.84
N CYS A 106 -8.85 -2.00 1.90
CA CYS A 106 -9.87 -2.99 2.22
C CYS A 106 -11.18 -2.34 2.66
N LEU A 107 -11.12 -1.37 3.59
CA LEU A 107 -12.32 -0.70 4.11
C LEU A 107 -12.99 0.19 3.06
N GLU A 108 -12.22 0.92 2.25
CA GLU A 108 -12.76 1.75 1.17
C GLU A 108 -13.44 0.90 0.09
N MET A 109 -12.94 -0.32 -0.15
CA MET A 109 -13.56 -1.25 -1.10
C MET A 109 -14.83 -1.89 -0.54
N CYS A 110 -14.79 -2.32 0.72
CA CYS A 110 -15.78 -3.26 1.26
C CYS A 110 -16.75 -2.67 2.28
N THR A 111 -16.58 -1.41 2.68
CA THR A 111 -17.45 -0.75 3.66
C THR A 111 -17.81 0.65 3.20
N ASP A 112 -18.96 1.14 3.67
CA ASP A 112 -19.36 2.54 3.51
C ASP A 112 -18.92 3.40 4.71
N SER A 113 -17.84 3.00 5.40
CA SER A 113 -17.37 3.67 6.62
C SER A 113 -16.84 5.07 6.31
N SER A 114 -17.31 6.08 7.06
CA SER A 114 -16.80 7.45 6.97
C SER A 114 -15.50 7.67 7.77
N ASN A 115 -15.16 6.75 8.68
CA ASN A 115 -14.07 6.89 9.64
C ASN A 115 -12.95 5.88 9.39
N VAL A 116 -12.61 5.64 8.12
CA VAL A 116 -11.63 4.62 7.69
C VAL A 116 -10.32 4.72 8.47
N THR A 117 -9.78 5.93 8.64
CA THR A 117 -8.51 6.14 9.35
C THR A 117 -8.56 5.65 10.80
N GLU A 118 -9.61 6.00 11.55
CA GLU A 118 -9.74 5.62 12.95
C GLU A 118 -9.93 4.10 13.09
N VAL A 119 -10.79 3.50 12.25
CA VAL A 119 -10.99 2.05 12.23
C VAL A 119 -9.68 1.32 11.95
N CYS A 120 -8.89 1.76 10.97
CA CYS A 120 -7.61 1.12 10.66
C CYS A 120 -6.58 1.26 11.79
N ILE A 121 -6.52 2.40 12.48
CA ILE A 121 -5.64 2.57 13.64
C ILE A 121 -5.95 1.51 14.72
N HIS A 122 -7.21 1.16 14.91
CA HIS A 122 -7.60 0.14 15.88
C HIS A 122 -7.31 -1.29 15.38
N LEU A 123 -7.62 -1.59 14.13
CA LEU A 123 -7.38 -2.91 13.55
C LEU A 123 -5.90 -3.27 13.45
N GLU A 124 -5.04 -2.30 13.14
CA GLU A 124 -3.58 -2.52 13.11
C GLU A 124 -3.04 -2.87 14.49
N LYS A 125 -3.52 -2.19 15.55
CA LYS A 125 -3.15 -2.52 16.94
C LYS A 125 -3.60 -3.93 17.34
N GLU A 126 -4.82 -4.31 16.98
CA GLU A 126 -5.34 -5.66 17.24
C GLU A 126 -4.50 -6.72 16.53
N ALA A 127 -4.06 -6.45 15.30
CA ALA A 127 -3.22 -7.36 14.55
C ALA A 127 -1.82 -7.53 15.17
N ASP A 128 -1.25 -6.46 15.72
CA ASP A 128 0.03 -6.52 16.44
C ASP A 128 -0.07 -7.37 17.73
N ASP A 129 -1.16 -7.23 18.48
CA ASP A 129 -1.36 -7.99 19.72
C ASP A 129 -1.65 -9.48 19.44
N ASN A 130 -2.25 -9.80 18.29
CA ASN A 130 -2.53 -11.19 17.86
C ASN A 130 -1.32 -11.89 17.23
N ASP A 131 -0.22 -11.18 16.97
CA ASP A 131 0.97 -11.74 16.33
C ASP A 131 2.09 -12.00 17.36
N SER A 132 2.14 -13.23 17.88
CA SER A 132 3.06 -13.60 18.97
C SER A 132 4.54 -13.35 18.68
N TRP A 133 4.97 -13.27 17.40
CA TRP A 133 6.36 -12.94 17.07
C TRP A 133 6.65 -11.43 17.06
N LYS A 134 5.63 -10.57 16.85
CA LYS A 134 5.78 -9.10 16.93
C LYS A 134 5.71 -8.62 18.38
N ALA A 135 4.93 -9.29 19.23
CA ALA A 135 4.86 -9.00 20.66
C ALA A 135 6.24 -9.06 21.37
N ALA A 136 7.13 -9.95 20.92
CA ALA A 136 8.50 -10.07 21.44
C ALA A 136 9.46 -8.92 21.03
N THR A 137 9.04 -8.04 20.13
CA THR A 137 9.84 -6.91 19.63
C THR A 137 9.31 -5.54 20.04
N ARG A 138 8.19 -5.50 20.79
CA ARG A 138 7.68 -4.24 21.35
C ARG A 138 8.61 -3.82 22.48
N PRO A 139 9.20 -2.61 22.47
CA PRO A 139 9.86 -2.07 23.64
C PRO A 139 8.77 -1.90 24.70
N THR A 140 8.70 -2.82 25.67
CA THR A 140 7.94 -2.56 26.89
C THR A 140 8.60 -1.38 27.57
N ASP A 141 7.84 -0.33 27.80
CA ASP A 141 8.28 0.95 28.36
C ASP A 141 9.33 0.78 29.47
N LEU A 142 10.47 1.47 29.31
CA LEU A 142 11.52 1.80 30.28
C LEU A 142 11.45 1.10 31.66
N ASN A 143 12.06 -0.08 31.76
CA ASN A 143 12.96 -0.52 32.85
C ASN A 143 13.02 -2.05 32.88
N GLU A 144 13.96 -2.63 32.14
CA GLU A 144 14.75 -3.71 32.73
C GLU A 144 16.13 -3.70 32.09
N SER A 145 17.11 -3.37 32.92
CA SER A 145 18.51 -3.66 32.68
C SER A 145 18.69 -5.15 32.45
N VAL A 146 18.76 -5.57 31.19
CA VAL A 146 19.27 -6.89 30.83
C VAL A 146 20.73 -6.72 30.41
N LEU A 147 21.60 -6.79 31.43
CA LEU A 147 22.91 -7.41 31.24
C LEU A 147 22.66 -8.85 30.79
N PHE A 148 23.18 -9.23 29.64
CA PHE A 148 24.05 -10.39 29.39
C PHE A 148 24.41 -10.43 27.90
#